data_AF-A0A848UQC9-F1
#
_entry.id   AF-A0A848UQC9-F1
#
_cell.length_a   1.000
_cell.length_b   1.000
_cell.length_c   1.000
_cell.angle_alpha   90.00
_cell.angle_beta   90.00
_cell.angle_gamma   90.00
#
_symmetry.space_group_name_H-M   'P 1'
#
loop_
_entity.id
_entity.type
_entity.pdbx_description
1 polymer ?
#
loop_
_entity_poly.entity_id
_entity_poly.type
_entity_poly.pdbx_seq_one_letter_code
_entity_poly.pdbx_strand_id
1 'polypeptide(L)'
;MKFNNIKLFTLALLVGLSAYNCNNDDDAINNDAQLDFSGTYSQEDQMGRPAINTVFVDSGMKDAFNTTLPSNQGAAFQSSFEAKLLALNPGYTTNALGLDATTFTTVLATDVLTVTLDGTTTFFDGTNVLTGRALADDVISTELLLIFGGPSGADNPGLTDDNVDSNDKQFLSSFPYLASPF
;
A
#
# COMPACT_ATOMS: atom_id res chain seq x y z
N MET A 1 1.59 4.46 86.52
CA MET A 1 2.46 4.20 85.34
C MET A 1 1.77 3.22 84.39
N LYS A 2 0.76 3.66 83.61
CA LYS A 2 0.03 2.83 82.61
C LYS A 2 -0.48 3.62 81.37
N PHE A 3 -0.17 4.92 81.25
CA PHE A 3 -0.67 5.75 80.14
C PHE A 3 0.20 5.70 78.86
N ASN A 4 1.49 5.35 78.95
CA ASN A 4 2.35 5.22 77.77
C ASN A 4 1.93 4.06 76.87
N ASN A 5 1.51 2.94 77.45
CA ASN A 5 1.14 1.75 76.69
C ASN A 5 -0.16 1.98 75.90
N ILE A 6 -1.11 2.75 76.44
CA ILE A 6 -2.36 3.11 75.75
C ILE A 6 -2.07 4.04 74.56
N LYS A 7 -1.19 5.04 74.73
CA LYS A 7 -0.77 5.94 73.64
C LYS A 7 -0.01 5.23 72.54
N LEU A 8 0.84 4.27 72.90
CA LEU A 8 1.55 3.42 71.95
C LEU A 8 0.60 2.50 71.19
N PHE A 9 -0.43 1.97 71.86
CA PHE A 9 -1.47 1.17 71.22
C PHE A 9 -2.34 1.99 70.25
N THR A 10 -2.76 3.19 70.62
CA THR A 10 -3.54 4.05 69.71
C THR A 10 -2.72 4.55 68.53
N LEU A 11 -1.43 4.84 68.72
CA LEU A 11 -0.54 5.20 67.61
C LEU A 11 -0.31 4.02 66.66
N ALA A 12 -0.09 2.82 67.19
CA ALA A 12 0.06 1.60 66.38
C ALA A 12 -1.22 1.25 65.62
N LEU A 13 -2.40 1.44 66.24
CA LEU A 13 -3.69 1.22 65.58
C LEU A 13 -3.94 2.24 64.46
N LEU A 14 -3.60 3.52 64.70
CA LEU A 14 -3.77 4.60 63.71
C LEU A 14 -2.83 4.39 62.50
N VAL A 15 -1.57 4.01 62.75
CA VAL A 15 -0.60 3.68 61.70
C VAL A 15 -1.04 2.44 60.92
N GLY A 16 -1.54 1.41 61.60
CA GLY A 16 -2.09 0.20 60.97
C GLY A 16 -3.33 0.46 60.12
N LEU A 17 -4.23 1.36 60.56
CA LEU A 17 -5.42 1.77 59.80
C LEU A 17 -5.08 2.67 58.60
N SER A 18 -3.99 3.45 58.65
CA SER A 18 -3.53 4.27 57.53
C SER A 18 -2.62 3.53 56.54
N ALA A 19 -2.07 2.37 56.92
CA ALA A 19 -1.16 1.58 56.09
C ALA A 19 -1.86 0.60 55.14
N TYR A 20 -3.19 0.44 55.23
CA TYR A 20 -4.00 -0.20 54.18
C TYR A 20 -4.37 0.83 53.09
N ASN A 21 -3.35 1.31 52.39
CA ASN A 21 -3.49 1.99 51.09
C ASN A 21 -2.68 1.23 50.03
N CYS A 22 -2.72 -0.10 50.09
CA CYS A 22 -2.48 -0.90 48.89
C CYS A 22 -3.75 -0.81 48.06
N ASN A 23 -3.76 0.15 47.13
CA ASN A 23 -4.63 0.02 45.98
C ASN A 23 -4.12 -1.20 45.19
N ASN A 24 -5.01 -2.12 44.82
CA ASN A 24 -4.66 -3.33 44.07
C ASN A 24 -4.47 -3.02 42.56
N ASP A 25 -4.13 -1.78 42.21
CA ASP A 25 -4.14 -1.30 40.83
C ASP A 25 -2.78 -1.44 40.14
N ASP A 26 -1.74 -1.94 40.83
CA ASP A 26 -0.41 -2.16 40.24
C ASP A 26 -0.33 -3.46 39.41
N ASP A 27 -1.33 -4.35 39.53
CA ASP A 27 -1.48 -5.56 38.69
C ASP A 27 -2.34 -5.33 37.44
N ALA A 28 -2.88 -4.11 37.28
CA ALA A 28 -3.49 -3.70 36.02
C ALA A 28 -2.37 -3.26 35.07
N ILE A 29 -1.71 -4.23 34.44
CA ILE A 29 -1.24 -3.98 33.07
C ILE A 29 -2.50 -3.60 32.32
N ASN A 30 -2.69 -2.30 32.06
CA ASN A 30 -3.67 -1.76 31.15
C ASN A 30 -3.36 -2.32 29.76
N ASN A 31 -3.68 -3.59 29.54
CA ASN A 31 -3.70 -4.23 28.24
C ASN A 31 -4.89 -3.71 27.40
N ASP A 32 -5.75 -2.89 28.01
CA ASP A 32 -6.85 -2.17 27.39
C ASP A 32 -6.55 -0.67 27.24
N ALA A 33 -5.31 -0.30 26.90
CA ALA A 33 -5.13 0.94 26.16
C ALA A 33 -5.79 0.76 24.78
N GLN A 34 -7.12 0.80 24.77
CA GLN A 34 -7.93 0.78 23.57
C GLN A 34 -7.42 1.92 22.71
N LEU A 35 -6.87 1.57 21.55
CA LEU A 35 -6.38 2.56 20.59
C LEU A 35 -7.53 3.52 20.28
N ASP A 36 -7.39 4.79 20.68
CA ASP A 36 -8.36 5.82 20.39
C ASP A 36 -8.18 6.28 18.95
N PHE A 37 -9.13 5.87 18.10
CA PHE A 37 -9.21 6.26 16.69
C PHE A 37 -10.18 7.44 16.48
N SER A 38 -10.53 8.19 17.53
CA SER A 38 -11.33 9.40 17.36
C SER A 38 -10.50 10.51 16.72
N GLY A 39 -11.05 11.20 15.72
CA GLY A 39 -10.34 12.26 15.01
C GLY A 39 -11.01 12.68 13.70
N THR A 40 -10.42 13.69 13.06
CA THR A 40 -10.72 14.05 11.67
C THR A 40 -9.66 13.40 10.79
N TYR A 41 -10.09 12.62 9.81
CA TYR A 41 -9.21 11.95 8.85
C TYR A 41 -9.12 12.79 7.57
N SER A 42 -7.90 13.05 7.13
CA SER A 42 -7.60 13.51 5.77
C SER A 42 -6.99 12.36 4.98
N GLN A 43 -7.31 12.29 3.69
CA GLN A 43 -6.58 11.41 2.79
C GLN A 43 -5.22 12.06 2.50
N GLU A 44 -4.13 11.36 2.78
CA GLU A 44 -2.76 11.78 2.46
C GLU A 44 -2.21 11.07 1.22
N ASP A 45 -2.60 9.82 1.02
CA ASP A 45 -2.13 8.98 -0.08
C ASP A 45 -3.26 8.09 -0.61
N GLN A 46 -3.13 7.71 -1.88
CA GLN A 46 -3.89 6.62 -2.47
C GLN A 46 -2.93 5.72 -3.24
N MET A 47 -2.99 4.42 -2.95
CA MET A 47 -2.22 3.42 -3.66
C MET A 47 -3.16 2.65 -4.58
N GLY A 48 -2.99 2.83 -5.89
CA GLY A 48 -3.66 2.03 -6.90
C GLY A 48 -2.74 0.95 -7.45
N ARG A 49 -2.54 0.97 -8.77
CA ARG A 49 -1.66 0.07 -9.49
C ARG A 49 -0.19 0.42 -9.25
N PRO A 50 0.71 -0.57 -9.36
CA PRO A 50 2.14 -0.33 -9.22
C PRO A 50 2.66 0.75 -10.18
N ALA A 51 3.72 1.44 -9.74
CA ALA A 51 4.49 2.44 -10.49
C ALA A 51 3.77 3.69 -11.05
N ILE A 52 2.43 3.79 -11.03
CA ILE A 52 1.69 4.92 -11.65
C ILE A 52 2.14 6.29 -11.15
N ASN A 53 2.12 6.51 -9.84
CA ASN A 53 2.52 7.78 -9.22
C ASN A 53 4.05 8.03 -9.29
N THR A 54 4.84 6.98 -9.56
CA THR A 54 6.29 7.09 -9.70
C THR A 54 6.69 7.54 -11.11
N VAL A 55 6.05 6.97 -12.13
CA VAL A 55 6.45 7.11 -13.54
C VAL A 55 5.67 8.23 -14.24
N PHE A 56 4.34 8.27 -14.05
CA PHE A 56 3.46 9.09 -14.88
C PHE A 56 3.09 10.44 -14.26
N VAL A 57 3.03 10.52 -12.93
CA VAL A 57 2.68 11.76 -12.23
C VAL A 57 3.90 12.67 -12.13
N ASP A 58 3.75 13.91 -12.59
CA ASP A 58 4.79 14.93 -12.45
C ASP A 58 5.12 15.21 -10.98
N SER A 59 6.40 15.48 -10.67
CA SER A 59 6.87 15.58 -9.28
C SER A 59 6.12 16.60 -8.41
N GLY A 60 5.70 17.73 -8.99
CA GLY A 60 4.92 18.76 -8.30
C GLY A 60 3.42 18.45 -8.18
N MET A 61 2.96 17.35 -8.77
CA MET A 61 1.55 16.96 -8.82
C MET A 61 1.23 15.73 -7.99
N LYS A 62 2.21 15.13 -7.30
CA LYS A 62 2.01 13.88 -6.54
C LYS A 62 1.01 14.03 -5.40
N ASP A 63 1.09 15.09 -4.60
CA ASP A 63 0.14 15.32 -3.51
C ASP A 63 -1.28 15.59 -4.04
N ALA A 64 -1.38 16.34 -5.14
CA ALA A 64 -2.64 16.58 -5.82
C ALA A 64 -3.23 15.28 -6.39
N PHE A 65 -2.39 14.43 -6.99
CA PHE A 65 -2.78 13.10 -7.46
C PHE A 65 -3.28 12.26 -6.30
N ASN A 66 -2.53 12.17 -5.21
CA ASN A 66 -2.82 11.37 -4.02
C ASN A 66 -4.13 11.71 -3.31
N THR A 67 -4.61 12.94 -3.47
CA THR A 67 -5.85 13.44 -2.85
C THR A 67 -7.01 13.58 -3.82
N THR A 68 -6.78 13.39 -5.13
CA THR A 68 -7.83 13.44 -6.14
C THR A 68 -8.64 12.15 -6.13
N LEU A 69 -9.96 12.26 -5.96
CA LEU A 69 -10.86 11.10 -6.03
C LEU A 69 -10.67 10.32 -7.35
N PRO A 70 -10.62 8.98 -7.33
CA PRO A 70 -10.43 8.17 -8.54
C PRO A 70 -11.36 8.52 -9.71
N SER A 71 -12.63 8.84 -9.41
CA SER A 71 -13.61 9.26 -10.43
C SER A 71 -13.23 10.53 -11.18
N ASN A 72 -12.34 11.35 -10.63
CA ASN A 72 -11.92 12.63 -11.18
C ASN A 72 -10.50 12.58 -11.74
N GLN A 73 -9.71 11.55 -11.44
CA GLN A 73 -8.30 11.48 -11.85
C GLN A 73 -8.13 11.44 -13.37
N GLY A 74 -8.97 10.69 -14.08
CA GLY A 74 -8.92 10.63 -15.55
C GLY A 74 -9.01 12.02 -16.19
N ALA A 75 -9.97 12.84 -15.74
CA ALA A 75 -10.14 14.20 -16.23
C ALA A 75 -8.98 15.14 -15.84
N ALA A 76 -8.34 14.90 -14.70
CA ALA A 76 -7.28 15.75 -14.17
C ALA A 76 -5.87 15.42 -14.71
N PHE A 77 -5.58 14.14 -15.00
CA PHE A 77 -4.21 13.67 -15.21
C PHE A 77 -3.96 12.94 -16.54
N GLN A 78 -5.00 12.53 -17.28
CA GLN A 78 -4.82 11.76 -18.51
C GLN A 78 -3.90 12.46 -19.52
N SER A 79 -4.10 13.77 -19.75
CA SER A 79 -3.29 14.50 -20.73
C SER A 79 -1.82 14.61 -20.33
N SER A 80 -1.52 14.77 -19.03
CA SER A 80 -0.12 14.73 -18.54
C SER A 80 0.49 13.34 -18.66
N PHE A 81 -0.29 12.29 -18.45
CA PHE A 81 0.17 10.92 -18.59
C PHE A 81 0.48 10.59 -20.05
N GLU A 82 -0.37 11.04 -20.99
CA GLU A 82 -0.14 10.90 -22.42
C GLU A 82 1.13 11.62 -22.85
N ALA A 83 1.32 12.87 -22.41
CA ALA A 83 2.55 13.61 -22.67
C ALA A 83 3.78 12.89 -22.11
N LYS A 84 3.69 12.29 -20.91
CA LYS A 84 4.78 11.51 -20.31
C LYS A 84 5.08 10.25 -21.12
N LEU A 85 4.06 9.50 -21.51
CA LEU A 85 4.19 8.28 -22.31
C LEU A 85 4.93 8.57 -23.61
N LEU A 86 4.52 9.61 -24.34
CA LEU A 86 5.13 10.00 -25.60
C LEU A 86 6.54 10.59 -25.42
N ALA A 87 6.85 11.15 -24.24
CA ALA A 87 8.21 11.56 -23.90
C ALA A 87 9.12 10.35 -23.60
N LEU A 88 8.59 9.31 -22.94
CA LEU A 88 9.31 8.07 -22.64
C LEU A 88 9.54 7.23 -23.90
N ASN A 89 8.52 7.11 -24.75
CA ASN A 89 8.57 6.39 -26.01
C ASN A 89 7.99 7.25 -27.16
N PRO A 90 8.81 8.09 -27.82
CA PRO A 90 8.37 8.91 -28.95
C PRO A 90 7.86 8.10 -30.16
N GLY A 91 8.19 6.80 -30.23
CA GLY A 91 7.73 5.88 -31.27
C GLY A 91 6.43 5.14 -30.92
N TYR A 92 5.79 5.46 -29.79
CA TYR A 92 4.58 4.77 -29.34
C TYR A 92 3.45 4.90 -30.37
N THR A 93 2.88 3.76 -30.76
CA THR A 93 1.69 3.69 -31.63
C THR A 93 0.53 3.06 -30.86
N THR A 94 0.55 1.74 -30.74
CA THR A 94 -0.25 0.97 -29.77
C THR A 94 0.66 0.03 -28.99
N ASN A 95 0.26 -0.34 -27.78
CA ASN A 95 0.95 -1.37 -27.01
C ASN A 95 0.52 -2.79 -27.42
N ALA A 96 1.07 -3.80 -26.72
CA ALA A 96 0.74 -5.21 -26.93
C ALA A 96 -0.74 -5.55 -26.66
N LEU A 97 -1.51 -4.65 -26.03
CA LEU A 97 -2.95 -4.76 -25.83
C LEU A 97 -3.76 -4.06 -26.93
N GLY A 98 -3.10 -3.46 -27.93
CA GLY A 98 -3.73 -2.70 -29.00
C GLY A 98 -4.24 -1.32 -28.56
N LEU A 99 -3.83 -0.82 -27.39
CA LEU A 99 -4.26 0.49 -26.88
C LEU A 99 -3.34 1.58 -27.41
N ASP A 100 -3.93 2.59 -28.06
CA ASP A 100 -3.23 3.83 -28.41
C ASP A 100 -2.88 4.66 -27.16
N ALA A 101 -2.10 5.72 -27.36
CA ALA A 101 -1.57 6.53 -26.25
C ALA A 101 -2.71 7.10 -25.39
N THR A 102 -3.74 7.67 -26.01
CA THR A 102 -4.88 8.26 -25.31
C THR A 102 -5.68 7.21 -24.54
N THR A 103 -5.98 6.06 -25.14
CA THR A 103 -6.74 4.99 -24.49
C THR A 103 -5.94 4.37 -23.35
N PHE A 104 -4.67 4.06 -23.58
CA PHE A 104 -3.81 3.47 -22.55
C PHE A 104 -3.67 4.41 -21.35
N THR A 105 -3.37 5.69 -21.59
CA THR A 105 -3.20 6.66 -20.50
C THR A 105 -4.51 7.02 -19.79
N THR A 106 -5.67 6.88 -20.47
CA THR A 106 -6.98 6.97 -19.81
C THR A 106 -7.16 5.84 -18.80
N VAL A 107 -6.78 4.60 -19.17
CA VAL A 107 -6.79 3.47 -18.25
C VAL A 107 -5.86 3.74 -17.08
N LEU A 108 -4.62 4.20 -17.33
CA LEU A 108 -3.60 4.45 -16.30
C LEU A 108 -3.95 5.59 -15.35
N ALA A 109 -4.53 6.68 -15.85
CA ALA A 109 -4.86 7.86 -15.05
C ALA A 109 -5.92 7.60 -13.98
N THR A 110 -6.82 6.63 -14.20
CA THR A 110 -7.74 6.16 -13.16
C THR A 110 -7.03 5.08 -12.34
N ASP A 111 -6.26 5.49 -11.34
CA ASP A 111 -5.37 4.61 -10.59
C ASP A 111 -6.13 3.79 -9.54
N VAL A 112 -6.77 2.73 -10.00
CA VAL A 112 -7.54 1.79 -9.19
C VAL A 112 -7.06 0.36 -9.41
N LEU A 113 -7.00 -0.41 -8.32
CA LEU A 113 -6.75 -1.84 -8.40
C LEU A 113 -8.06 -2.57 -8.72
N THR A 114 -8.19 -3.03 -9.96
CA THR A 114 -9.30 -3.89 -10.36
C THR A 114 -9.04 -5.32 -9.87
N VAL A 115 -10.05 -5.93 -9.26
CA VAL A 115 -10.00 -7.32 -8.79
C VAL A 115 -11.20 -8.06 -9.37
N THR A 116 -10.94 -9.19 -10.00
CA THR A 116 -12.00 -10.13 -10.38
C THR A 116 -12.28 -11.11 -9.23
N LEU A 117 -13.56 -11.41 -8.95
CA LEU A 117 -13.95 -12.30 -7.85
C LEU A 117 -14.20 -13.76 -8.29
N ASP A 118 -14.46 -13.96 -9.57
CA ASP A 118 -14.85 -15.22 -10.19
C ASP A 118 -14.01 -15.57 -11.43
N GLY A 119 -13.10 -14.68 -11.84
CA GLY A 119 -12.15 -14.91 -12.93
C GLY A 119 -10.71 -15.20 -12.46
N THR A 120 -9.80 -15.35 -13.42
CA THR A 120 -8.36 -15.43 -13.15
C THR A 120 -7.87 -14.10 -12.59
N THR A 121 -7.24 -14.11 -11.41
CA THR A 121 -6.55 -12.95 -10.85
C THR A 121 -5.12 -12.89 -11.40
N THR A 122 -4.85 -11.93 -12.29
CA THR A 122 -3.50 -11.67 -12.79
C THR A 122 -3.34 -10.22 -13.22
N PHE A 123 -2.11 -9.71 -13.16
CA PHE A 123 -1.73 -8.44 -13.73
C PHE A 123 -1.77 -8.52 -15.26
N PHE A 124 -1.18 -9.58 -15.83
CA PHE A 124 -1.26 -9.94 -17.23
C PHE A 124 -0.78 -11.39 -17.47
N ASP A 125 -1.55 -12.19 -18.21
CA ASP A 125 -1.19 -13.57 -18.60
C ASP A 125 -1.25 -13.81 -20.13
N GLY A 126 -1.32 -12.74 -20.92
CA GLY A 126 -1.55 -12.79 -22.37
C GLY A 126 -3.02 -12.77 -22.79
N THR A 127 -3.97 -13.03 -21.87
CA THR A 127 -5.41 -13.02 -22.14
C THR A 127 -6.16 -12.08 -21.19
N ASN A 128 -5.95 -12.24 -19.89
CA ASN A 128 -6.52 -11.42 -18.82
C ASN A 128 -5.59 -10.25 -18.54
N VAL A 129 -6.18 -9.07 -18.30
CA VAL A 129 -5.44 -7.80 -18.17
C VAL A 129 -5.97 -7.06 -16.96
N LEU A 130 -5.08 -6.71 -16.03
CA LEU A 130 -5.39 -5.88 -14.85
C LEU A 130 -6.60 -6.42 -14.06
N THR A 131 -6.65 -7.73 -13.83
CA THR A 131 -7.72 -8.41 -13.06
C THR A 131 -7.33 -8.69 -11.61
N GLY A 132 -6.18 -8.15 -11.20
CA GLY A 132 -5.57 -8.20 -9.89
C GLY A 132 -4.07 -8.43 -10.03
N ARG A 133 -3.47 -9.16 -9.10
CA ARG A 133 -2.09 -9.67 -9.21
C ARG A 133 -1.95 -10.99 -8.48
N ALA A 134 -1.36 -11.99 -9.12
CA ALA A 134 -0.85 -13.17 -8.47
C ALA A 134 0.54 -12.88 -7.88
N LEU A 135 0.98 -13.71 -6.93
CA LEU A 135 2.29 -13.55 -6.30
C LEU A 135 3.45 -13.67 -7.29
N ALA A 136 3.28 -14.50 -8.32
CA ALA A 136 4.31 -14.78 -9.33
C ALA A 136 4.20 -13.88 -10.57
N ASP A 137 3.29 -12.90 -10.60
CA ASP A 137 3.19 -11.99 -11.73
C ASP A 137 4.41 -11.05 -11.77
N ASP A 138 5.11 -11.03 -12.90
CA ASP A 138 6.16 -10.05 -13.17
C ASP A 138 5.53 -8.74 -13.67
N VAL A 139 5.13 -7.94 -12.69
CA VAL A 139 4.44 -6.67 -12.91
C VAL A 139 5.32 -5.67 -13.67
N ILE A 140 6.60 -5.56 -13.30
CA ILE A 140 7.47 -4.50 -13.84
C ILE A 140 7.81 -4.81 -15.30
N SER A 141 8.17 -6.05 -15.63
CA SER A 141 8.41 -6.43 -17.02
C SER A 141 7.14 -6.29 -17.86
N THR A 142 5.96 -6.58 -17.30
CA THR A 142 4.69 -6.30 -17.98
C THR A 142 4.50 -4.81 -18.26
N GLU A 143 4.72 -3.94 -17.27
CA GLU A 143 4.58 -2.49 -17.44
C GLU A 143 5.54 -1.95 -18.50
N LEU A 144 6.80 -2.38 -18.45
CA LEU A 144 7.84 -2.05 -19.42
C LEU A 144 7.46 -2.53 -20.83
N LEU A 145 6.98 -3.76 -20.97
CA LEU A 145 6.44 -4.29 -22.22
C LEU A 145 5.31 -3.42 -22.79
N LEU A 146 4.39 -2.96 -21.95
CA LEU A 146 3.26 -2.12 -22.38
C LEU A 146 3.69 -0.71 -22.79
N ILE A 147 4.80 -0.18 -22.28
CA ILE A 147 5.34 1.12 -22.67
C ILE A 147 6.21 1.01 -23.93
N PHE A 148 7.06 -0.02 -24.01
CA PHE A 148 8.15 -0.08 -24.98
C PHE A 148 8.01 -1.16 -26.06
N GLY A 149 7.23 -2.22 -25.81
CA GLY A 149 7.12 -3.41 -26.65
C GLY A 149 6.30 -3.26 -27.94
N GLY A 150 5.54 -2.16 -28.06
CA GLY A 150 4.74 -1.87 -29.25
C GLY A 150 3.66 -2.92 -29.54
N PRO A 151 3.08 -2.93 -30.76
CA PRO A 151 1.92 -3.77 -31.08
C PRO A 151 2.20 -5.27 -31.06
N SER A 152 3.46 -5.65 -31.32
CA SER A 152 3.90 -7.05 -31.34
C SER A 152 4.49 -7.53 -30.01
N GLY A 153 4.70 -6.62 -29.06
CA GLY A 153 5.45 -6.89 -27.83
C GLY A 153 6.96 -7.07 -28.02
N ALA A 154 7.50 -6.87 -29.23
CA ALA A 154 8.90 -7.11 -29.56
C ALA A 154 9.69 -5.82 -29.88
N ASP A 155 9.06 -4.65 -29.85
CA ASP A 155 9.75 -3.39 -30.06
C ASP A 155 10.67 -3.09 -28.87
N ASN A 156 11.81 -2.44 -29.11
CA ASN A 156 12.77 -2.03 -28.08
C ASN A 156 13.10 -3.13 -27.03
N PRO A 157 13.57 -4.32 -27.44
CA PRO A 157 13.71 -5.49 -26.56
C PRO A 157 14.66 -5.30 -25.36
N GLY A 158 15.49 -4.26 -25.35
CA GLY A 158 16.32 -3.90 -24.19
C GLY A 158 15.62 -3.05 -23.13
N LEU A 159 14.35 -2.68 -23.34
CA LEU A 159 13.56 -1.81 -22.47
C LEU A 159 12.25 -2.46 -21.98
N THR A 160 11.97 -3.71 -22.37
CA THR A 160 10.70 -4.40 -22.09
C THR A 160 10.76 -5.28 -20.84
N ASP A 161 11.86 -5.29 -20.11
CA ASP A 161 12.15 -6.26 -19.04
C ASP A 161 13.05 -5.63 -17.97
N ASP A 162 12.83 -5.96 -16.70
CA ASP A 162 13.63 -5.43 -15.58
C ASP A 162 14.81 -6.32 -15.18
N ASN A 163 14.93 -7.49 -15.81
CA ASN A 163 15.92 -8.54 -15.60
C ASN A 163 15.87 -9.17 -14.20
N VAL A 164 14.69 -9.25 -13.58
CA VAL A 164 14.44 -9.88 -12.28
C VAL A 164 13.47 -11.06 -12.41
N ASP A 165 13.99 -12.20 -12.85
CA ASP A 165 13.16 -13.39 -13.18
C ASP A 165 12.57 -14.13 -11.97
N SER A 166 13.08 -13.90 -10.75
CA SER A 166 12.63 -14.67 -9.58
C SER A 166 12.94 -14.00 -8.25
N ASN A 167 12.17 -14.36 -7.23
CA ASN A 167 12.45 -13.98 -5.85
C ASN A 167 13.66 -14.72 -5.29
N ASP A 168 14.44 -14.02 -4.45
CA ASP A 168 15.56 -14.61 -3.70
C ASP A 168 15.14 -15.80 -2.81
N LYS A 169 13.86 -15.83 -2.40
CA LYS A 169 13.27 -16.90 -1.60
C LYS A 169 11.91 -17.28 -2.15
N GLN A 170 11.69 -18.59 -2.31
CA GLN A 170 10.43 -19.12 -2.82
C GLN A 170 9.26 -18.77 -1.89
N PHE A 171 8.10 -18.50 -2.47
CA PHE A 171 6.85 -18.34 -1.73
C PHE A 171 6.50 -19.58 -0.92
N LEU A 172 5.86 -19.37 0.22
CA LEU A 172 5.35 -20.46 1.05
C LEU A 172 4.09 -21.07 0.41
N SER A 173 3.86 -22.36 0.64
CA SER A 173 2.63 -23.04 0.19
C SER A 173 1.41 -22.74 1.08
N SER A 174 1.62 -22.05 2.20
CA SER A 174 0.59 -21.67 3.16
C SER A 174 0.78 -20.23 3.62
N PHE A 175 -0.31 -19.61 4.08
CA PHE A 175 -0.27 -18.27 4.65
C PHE A 175 0.71 -18.17 5.84
N PRO A 176 1.50 -17.08 5.97
CA PRO A 176 1.64 -15.96 5.02
C PRO A 176 2.49 -16.37 3.81
N TYR A 177 1.94 -16.29 2.59
CA TYR A 177 2.58 -16.83 1.38
C TYR A 177 3.93 -16.15 1.02
N LEU A 178 4.19 -14.94 1.55
CA LEU A 178 5.48 -14.26 1.40
C LEU A 178 6.51 -14.86 2.35
N ALA A 179 7.70 -15.14 1.82
CA ALA A 179 8.80 -15.64 2.62
C ALA A 179 9.40 -14.53 3.52
N SER A 180 10.00 -14.92 4.64
CA SER A 180 10.67 -13.95 5.54
C SER A 180 11.87 -13.27 4.85
N PRO A 181 12.18 -12.01 5.20
CA PRO A 181 13.44 -11.36 4.83
C PRO A 181 14.67 -12.16 5.32
N PHE A 182 15.82 -11.88 4.73
CA PHE A 182 17.13 -12.39 5.17
C PHE A 182 17.69 -11.63 6.36
#